data_AF-A0A536ZBV8-F1
#
_entry.id   AF-A0A536ZBV8-F1
#
_cell.length_a   1.000
_cell.length_b   1.000
_cell.length_c   1.000
_cell.angle_alpha   90.00
_cell.angle_beta   90.00
_cell.angle_gamma   90.00
#
_symmetry.space_group_name_H-M   'P 1'
#
loop_
_entity.id
_entity.type
_entity.pdbx_description
1 polymer ?
#
loop_
_entity_poly.entity_id
_entity_poly.type
_entity_poly.pdbx_seq_one_letter_code
_entity_poly.pdbx_strand_id
1 'polypeptide(L)'
;PFWLVATFVKMEGGTWKEAFEVWPAALCAGGTFAVMQWFASGTNEFHLMTDVVSGVFSVVCTALFLRFVWHPKTRFLLKSDREALAKAGKNTATVTGDDTEWTYKYSAGQTLYAWLPWIILIACCALWGTPAFKTYLNNLLSGIKFSTTLLGSPFAGTLSLPVWDMPSLNNLVQRMPPVAPVNAKPEAAKFAINWLSAAGTGVFVAALLSGLVLKLNASQWKDAFLQTAHRMKVPVLVIGQVLGLGFLTRYSGTDAVLGLAFTGAGFFYPFFAAYLGWLGVFLTGSDTASNALFGSLQRITAQQLNLNPILIVATNSTGGVMGKMIDAQSIMVACAACYDDPDERSHALGPIFRTVFWHSIAGAAVIGIIAMLQAYVFTGIIPLPPIGK
;
A
#
# COMPACT_ATOMS: atom_id res chain seq x y z
N PRO A 1 13.05 -0.02 5.12
CA PRO A 1 13.42 -0.98 6.20
C PRO A 1 14.42 -0.40 7.21
N PHE A 2 15.57 0.14 6.76
CA PHE A 2 16.62 0.60 7.68
C PHE A 2 16.14 1.65 8.70
N TRP A 3 15.43 2.69 8.25
CA TRP A 3 14.96 3.74 9.16
C TRP A 3 14.06 3.18 10.28
N LEU A 4 13.17 2.24 9.96
CA LEU A 4 12.31 1.58 10.94
C LEU A 4 13.14 0.80 11.97
N VAL A 5 14.16 0.06 11.51
CA VAL A 5 15.06 -0.70 12.40
C VAL A 5 15.90 0.24 13.26
N ALA A 6 16.42 1.32 12.70
CA ALA A 6 17.19 2.32 13.43
C ALA A 6 16.34 3.01 14.52
N THR A 7 15.09 3.37 14.19
CA THR A 7 14.14 3.92 15.15
C THR A 7 13.81 2.92 16.25
N PHE A 8 13.58 1.65 15.91
CA PHE A 8 13.33 0.59 16.89
C PHE A 8 14.53 0.38 17.83
N VAL A 9 15.74 0.25 17.29
CA VAL A 9 16.98 0.13 18.08
C VAL A 9 17.13 1.33 19.01
N LYS A 10 16.83 2.54 18.55
CA LYS A 10 16.89 3.75 19.36
C LYS A 10 15.83 3.80 20.46
N MET A 11 14.59 3.40 20.17
CA MET A 11 13.50 3.33 21.16
C MET A 11 13.83 2.34 22.28
N GLU A 12 14.48 1.24 21.95
CA GLU A 12 14.96 0.26 22.93
C GLU A 12 16.20 0.76 23.70
N GLY A 13 16.76 1.92 23.40
CA GLY A 13 17.96 2.45 24.06
C GLY A 13 19.27 1.84 23.55
N GLY A 14 19.29 1.40 22.30
CA GLY A 14 20.48 1.00 21.56
C GLY A 14 21.19 2.16 20.88
N THR A 15 22.33 1.85 20.27
CA THR A 15 23.27 2.76 19.62
C THR A 15 23.13 2.74 18.10
N TRP A 16 23.64 3.77 17.42
CA TRP A 16 23.71 3.77 15.96
C TRP A 16 24.57 2.63 15.42
N LYS A 17 25.59 2.21 16.17
CA LYS A 17 26.46 1.08 15.79
C LYS A 17 25.67 -0.22 15.66
N GLU A 18 24.78 -0.50 16.62
CA GLU A 18 23.90 -1.68 16.58
C GLU A 18 22.87 -1.58 15.45
N ALA A 19 22.36 -0.38 15.15
CA ALA A 19 21.48 -0.18 13.99
C ALA A 19 22.21 -0.45 12.66
N PHE A 20 23.47 0.00 12.53
CA PHE A 20 24.28 -0.27 11.34
C PHE A 20 24.75 -1.73 11.25
N GLU A 21 24.80 -2.46 12.36
CA GLU A 21 25.15 -3.88 12.33
C GLU A 21 24.15 -4.69 11.51
N VAL A 22 22.86 -4.37 11.60
CA VAL A 22 21.78 -5.01 10.83
C VAL A 22 21.55 -4.39 9.45
N TRP A 23 22.39 -3.43 9.03
CA TRP A 23 22.33 -2.81 7.71
C TRP A 23 22.37 -3.81 6.55
N PRO A 24 23.22 -4.86 6.54
CA PRO A 24 23.26 -5.82 5.44
C PRO A 24 21.90 -6.51 5.20
N ALA A 25 21.19 -6.87 6.27
CA ALA A 25 19.86 -7.46 6.19
C ALA A 25 18.83 -6.46 5.68
N ALA A 26 18.86 -5.22 6.17
CA ALA A 26 17.96 -4.16 5.71
C ALA A 26 18.18 -3.80 4.23
N LEU A 27 19.44 -3.82 3.77
CA LEU A 27 19.81 -3.61 2.38
C LEU A 27 19.38 -4.78 1.50
N CYS A 28 19.56 -6.03 1.96
CA CYS A 28 19.06 -7.20 1.25
C CYS A 28 17.54 -7.11 1.07
N ALA A 29 16.80 -6.85 2.14
CA ALA A 29 15.34 -6.73 2.11
C ALA A 29 14.87 -5.60 1.17
N GLY A 30 15.41 -4.39 1.34
CA GLY A 30 15.03 -3.23 0.54
C GLY A 30 15.46 -3.33 -0.92
N GLY A 31 16.68 -3.81 -1.17
CA GLY A 31 17.25 -3.93 -2.51
C GLY A 31 16.55 -4.99 -3.35
N THR A 32 16.33 -6.18 -2.78
CA THR A 32 15.60 -7.26 -3.49
C THR A 32 14.15 -6.88 -3.76
N PHE A 33 13.50 -6.18 -2.82
CA PHE A 33 12.17 -5.61 -3.04
C PHE A 33 12.18 -4.61 -4.20
N ALA A 34 13.07 -3.61 -4.17
CA ALA A 34 13.13 -2.56 -5.19
C ALA A 34 13.43 -3.10 -6.59
N VAL A 35 14.38 -4.04 -6.71
CA VAL A 35 14.73 -4.67 -7.99
C VAL A 35 13.55 -5.46 -8.54
N MET A 36 12.90 -6.26 -7.70
CA MET A 36 11.74 -7.04 -8.15
C MET A 36 10.55 -6.14 -8.47
N GLN A 37 10.38 -5.02 -7.76
CA GLN A 37 9.31 -4.06 -8.00
C GLN A 37 9.51 -3.36 -9.35
N TRP A 38 10.75 -2.99 -9.66
CA TRP A 38 11.10 -2.44 -10.97
C TRP A 38 10.85 -3.45 -12.10
N PHE A 39 11.24 -4.71 -11.92
CA PHE A 39 10.98 -5.77 -12.90
C PHE A 39 9.48 -6.07 -13.08
N ALA A 40 8.75 -6.23 -11.98
CA ALA A 40 7.33 -6.59 -11.99
C ALA A 40 6.46 -5.48 -12.59
N SER A 41 6.80 -4.21 -12.32
CA SER A 41 6.07 -3.07 -12.91
C SER A 41 6.27 -2.91 -14.42
N GLY A 42 7.42 -3.35 -14.95
CA GLY A 42 7.72 -3.31 -16.38
C GLY A 42 7.17 -4.49 -17.21
N THR A 43 6.56 -5.50 -16.58
CA THR A 43 6.07 -6.72 -17.27
C THR A 43 4.56 -6.76 -17.36
N ASN A 44 4.04 -7.22 -18.51
CA ASN A 44 2.59 -7.31 -18.75
C ASN A 44 1.88 -8.25 -17.78
N GLU A 45 2.58 -9.28 -17.31
CA GLU A 45 2.03 -10.34 -16.49
C GLU A 45 1.91 -9.90 -15.02
N PHE A 46 2.91 -9.14 -14.52
CA PHE A 46 3.03 -8.82 -13.09
C PHE A 46 2.71 -7.38 -12.70
N HIS A 47 2.46 -6.46 -13.65
CA HIS A 47 2.21 -5.05 -13.34
C HIS A 47 1.07 -4.83 -12.32
N LEU A 48 0.02 -5.67 -12.32
CA LEU A 48 -1.10 -5.59 -11.38
C LEU A 48 -0.79 -6.16 -9.99
N MET A 49 0.37 -6.78 -9.82
CA MET A 49 0.78 -7.57 -8.66
C MET A 49 2.16 -7.16 -8.15
N THR A 50 2.64 -6.02 -8.62
CA THR A 50 3.98 -5.50 -8.43
C THR A 50 4.44 -5.62 -6.97
N ASP A 51 3.65 -5.13 -6.01
CA ASP A 51 4.04 -5.14 -4.60
C ASP A 51 3.96 -6.53 -3.95
N VAL A 52 3.01 -7.38 -4.37
CA VAL A 52 2.87 -8.75 -3.83
C VAL A 52 4.06 -9.60 -4.23
N VAL A 53 4.39 -9.60 -5.52
CA VAL A 53 5.51 -10.39 -6.06
C VAL A 53 6.84 -9.92 -5.46
N SER A 54 7.02 -8.59 -5.36
CA SER A 54 8.22 -8.00 -4.77
C SER A 54 8.37 -8.30 -3.28
N GLY A 55 7.25 -8.27 -2.55
CA GLY A 55 7.21 -8.63 -1.13
C GLY A 55 7.61 -10.09 -0.88
N VAL A 56 7.02 -11.03 -1.63
CA VAL A 56 7.34 -12.46 -1.51
C VAL A 56 8.81 -12.72 -1.86
N PHE A 57 9.29 -12.14 -2.96
CA PHE A 57 10.68 -12.26 -3.38
C PHE A 57 11.64 -11.72 -2.31
N SER A 58 11.36 -10.53 -1.76
CA SER A 58 12.16 -9.91 -0.71
C SER A 58 12.21 -10.76 0.57
N VAL A 59 11.08 -11.33 1.00
CA VAL A 59 11.02 -12.22 2.17
C VAL A 59 11.87 -13.47 1.95
N VAL A 60 11.76 -14.12 0.79
CA VAL A 60 12.54 -15.32 0.46
C VAL A 60 14.02 -14.99 0.40
N CYS A 61 14.43 -13.94 -0.31
CA CYS A 61 15.83 -13.54 -0.39
C CYS A 61 16.40 -13.16 0.98
N THR A 62 15.65 -12.42 1.80
CA THR A 62 16.09 -12.04 3.14
C THR A 62 16.24 -13.26 4.04
N ALA A 63 15.31 -14.22 3.98
CA ALA A 63 15.39 -15.46 4.75
C ALA A 63 16.60 -16.31 4.33
N LEU A 64 16.84 -16.48 3.02
CA LEU A 64 18.01 -17.21 2.51
C LEU A 64 19.32 -16.50 2.85
N PHE A 65 19.36 -15.18 2.74
CA PHE A 65 20.52 -14.37 3.09
C PHE A 65 20.86 -14.50 4.57
N LEU A 66 19.87 -14.36 5.45
CA LEU A 66 20.04 -14.53 6.89
C LEU A 66 20.40 -15.96 7.28
N ARG A 67 19.92 -16.97 6.54
CA ARG A 67 20.18 -18.38 6.86
C ARG A 67 21.54 -18.87 6.39
N PHE A 68 21.98 -18.45 5.21
CA PHE A 68 23.14 -19.05 4.52
C PHE A 68 24.32 -18.10 4.32
N VAL A 69 24.10 -16.78 4.35
CA VAL A 69 25.13 -15.81 3.94
C VAL A 69 25.62 -14.96 5.10
N TRP A 70 24.71 -14.42 5.92
CA TRP A 70 25.07 -13.44 6.94
C TRP A 70 24.19 -13.53 8.19
N HIS A 71 24.84 -13.44 9.35
CA HIS A 71 24.19 -13.34 10.67
C HIS A 71 24.79 -12.15 11.43
N PRO A 72 24.01 -11.45 12.28
CA PRO A 72 24.56 -10.40 13.13
C PRO A 72 25.59 -10.99 14.09
N LYS A 73 26.64 -10.24 14.39
CA LYS A 73 27.74 -10.67 15.27
C LYS A 73 27.35 -10.56 16.74
N THR A 74 26.41 -9.66 17.04
CA THR A 74 25.87 -9.45 18.38
C THR A 74 24.37 -9.63 18.37
N ARG A 75 23.86 -10.33 19.37
CA ARG A 75 22.42 -10.44 19.59
C ARG A 75 21.91 -9.13 20.19
N PHE A 76 20.98 -8.47 19.50
CA PHE A 76 20.30 -7.30 20.06
C PHE A 76 19.35 -7.73 21.17
N LEU A 77 19.54 -7.17 22.38
CA LEU A 77 18.69 -7.43 23.54
C LEU A 77 17.70 -6.29 23.73
N LEU A 78 16.41 -6.65 23.83
CA LEU A 78 15.36 -5.69 24.16
C LEU A 78 15.64 -5.06 25.53
N LYS A 79 15.08 -3.88 25.79
CA LYS A 79 15.21 -3.20 27.07
C LYS A 79 14.69 -4.08 28.20
N SER A 80 13.55 -4.74 28.00
CA SER A 80 12.98 -5.72 28.93
C SER A 80 13.94 -6.87 29.23
N ASP A 81 14.64 -7.36 28.22
CA ASP A 81 15.58 -8.47 28.36
C ASP A 81 16.82 -8.05 29.13
N ARG A 82 17.32 -6.83 28.87
CA ARG A 82 18.43 -6.23 29.62
C ARG A 82 18.07 -6.02 31.08
N GLU A 83 16.86 -5.53 31.36
CA GLU A 83 16.35 -5.35 32.73
C GLU A 83 16.15 -6.69 33.44
N ALA A 84 15.64 -7.71 32.76
CA ALA A 84 15.50 -9.06 33.29
C ALA A 84 16.85 -9.70 33.60
N LEU A 85 17.84 -9.55 32.72
CA LEU A 85 19.20 -10.02 32.93
C LEU A 85 19.90 -9.31 34.09
N ALA A 86 19.73 -7.99 34.20
CA ALA A 86 20.24 -7.20 35.31
C ALA A 86 19.62 -7.64 36.65
N LYS A 87 18.31 -7.89 36.69
CA LYS A 87 17.62 -8.45 37.87
C LYS A 87 18.10 -9.86 38.22
N ALA A 88 18.48 -10.65 37.22
CA ALA A 88 19.04 -11.99 37.41
C ALA A 88 20.55 -12.00 37.75
N GLY A 89 21.18 -10.83 37.93
CA GLY A 89 22.61 -10.71 38.23
C GLY A 89 23.54 -11.18 37.11
N LYS A 90 23.03 -11.33 35.87
CA LYS A 90 23.80 -11.77 34.71
C LYS A 90 24.29 -10.56 33.91
N ASN A 91 25.55 -10.61 33.48
CA ASN A 91 26.10 -9.57 32.61
C ASN A 91 25.53 -9.68 31.18
N THR A 92 25.15 -8.55 30.61
CA THR A 92 24.65 -8.45 29.23
C THR A 92 25.70 -8.90 28.21
N ALA A 93 26.98 -8.60 28.46
CA ALA A 93 28.10 -8.98 27.58
C ALA A 93 28.28 -10.50 27.42
N THR A 94 27.96 -11.29 28.46
CA THR A 94 28.04 -12.76 28.44
C THR A 94 26.93 -13.39 27.59
N VAL A 95 25.75 -12.77 27.51
CA VAL A 95 24.59 -13.31 26.77
C VAL A 95 24.60 -12.91 25.29
N THR A 96 25.27 -11.81 24.95
CA THR A 96 25.41 -11.34 23.56
C THR A 96 26.46 -12.10 22.75
N GLY A 97 27.33 -12.87 23.41
CA GLY A 97 28.44 -13.63 22.78
C GLY A 97 28.29 -15.16 22.82
N ASP A 98 27.26 -15.69 23.48
CA ASP A 98 26.93 -17.11 23.41
C ASP A 98 26.16 -17.37 22.09
N ASP A 99 26.88 -17.88 21.08
CA ASP A 99 26.31 -18.37 19.81
C ASP A 99 25.45 -19.64 20.00
N THR A 100 25.46 -20.23 21.20
CA THR A 100 24.82 -21.49 21.52
C THR A 100 23.57 -21.30 22.37
N GLU A 101 22.45 -21.85 21.90
CA GLU A 101 21.15 -22.03 22.57
C GLU A 101 19.98 -21.14 22.12
N TRP A 102 19.86 -20.85 20.83
CA TRP A 102 18.50 -20.76 20.26
C TRP A 102 18.16 -22.08 19.56
N THR A 103 17.51 -22.98 20.30
CA THR A 103 16.91 -24.18 19.71
C THR A 103 15.51 -23.83 19.22
N TYR A 104 15.27 -23.98 17.92
CA TYR A 104 13.95 -23.78 17.37
C TYR A 104 12.99 -24.84 17.92
N LYS A 105 12.08 -24.43 18.80
CA LYS A 105 11.19 -25.32 19.57
C LYS A 105 10.15 -26.06 18.73
N TYR A 106 9.91 -25.63 17.50
CA TYR A 106 8.82 -26.15 16.67
C TYR A 106 9.34 -27.07 15.57
N SER A 107 8.56 -28.11 15.25
CA SER A 107 8.88 -28.94 14.09
C SER A 107 8.61 -28.18 12.79
N ALA A 108 9.29 -28.53 11.70
CA ALA A 108 9.07 -27.92 10.39
C ALA A 108 7.58 -27.97 9.95
N GLY A 109 6.86 -29.02 10.35
CA GLY A 109 5.42 -29.15 10.09
C GLY A 109 4.56 -28.15 10.87
N GLN A 110 4.89 -27.87 12.13
CA GLN A 110 4.20 -26.86 12.93
C GLN A 110 4.47 -25.45 12.39
N THR A 111 5.70 -25.18 11.96
CA THR A 111 6.05 -23.94 11.27
C THR A 111 5.23 -23.78 10.01
N LEU A 112 5.23 -24.79 9.14
CA LEU A 112 4.48 -24.73 7.89
C LEU A 112 3.00 -24.50 8.14
N TYR A 113 2.41 -25.19 9.13
CA TYR A 113 1.02 -25.03 9.53
C TYR A 113 0.70 -23.59 9.98
N ALA A 114 1.59 -22.96 10.75
CA ALA A 114 1.43 -21.56 11.17
C ALA A 114 1.49 -20.58 9.99
N TRP A 115 2.25 -20.92 8.93
CA TRP A 115 2.36 -20.11 7.72
C TRP A 115 1.25 -20.35 6.69
N LEU A 116 0.45 -21.42 6.82
CA LEU A 116 -0.58 -21.79 5.84
C LEU A 116 -1.55 -20.66 5.49
N PRO A 117 -2.11 -19.89 6.44
CA PRO A 117 -3.04 -18.80 6.08
C PRO A 117 -2.38 -17.73 5.20
N TRP A 118 -1.12 -17.42 5.46
CA TRP A 118 -0.36 -16.45 4.67
C TRP A 118 -0.02 -16.98 3.27
N ILE A 119 0.35 -18.26 3.17
CA ILE A 119 0.59 -18.93 1.89
C ILE A 119 -0.69 -18.96 1.04
N ILE A 120 -1.83 -19.32 1.64
CA ILE A 120 -3.14 -19.33 0.99
C ILE A 120 -3.49 -17.92 0.49
N LEU A 121 -3.30 -16.90 1.34
CA LEU A 121 -3.54 -15.51 0.96
C LEU A 121 -2.69 -15.08 -0.24
N ILE A 122 -1.39 -15.38 -0.24
CA ILE A 122 -0.51 -15.07 -1.37
C ILE A 122 -0.97 -15.79 -2.63
N ALA A 123 -1.30 -17.08 -2.55
CA ALA A 123 -1.75 -17.85 -3.69
C ALA A 123 -3.04 -17.29 -4.29
N CYS A 124 -4.02 -16.95 -3.45
CA CYS A 124 -5.28 -16.36 -3.90
C CYS A 124 -5.09 -14.95 -4.46
N CYS A 125 -4.34 -14.08 -3.78
CA CYS A 125 -3.99 -12.76 -4.29
C CYS A 125 -3.20 -12.86 -5.60
N ALA A 126 -2.36 -13.88 -5.73
CA ALA A 126 -1.59 -14.11 -6.94
C ALA A 126 -2.52 -14.48 -8.10
N LEU A 127 -3.40 -15.46 -7.89
CA LEU A 127 -4.36 -15.92 -8.89
C LEU A 127 -5.30 -14.79 -9.33
N TRP A 128 -5.91 -14.07 -8.38
CA TRP A 128 -6.80 -12.91 -8.66
C TRP A 128 -6.07 -11.72 -9.27
N GLY A 129 -4.77 -11.60 -9.06
CA GLY A 129 -3.94 -10.56 -9.62
C GLY A 129 -3.67 -10.72 -11.12
N THR A 130 -3.63 -11.96 -11.61
CA THR A 130 -3.28 -12.24 -13.02
C THR A 130 -4.32 -11.72 -14.00
N PRO A 131 -3.90 -11.03 -15.09
CA PRO A 131 -4.83 -10.52 -16.10
C PRO A 131 -5.70 -11.61 -16.75
N ALA A 132 -5.13 -12.79 -16.99
CA ALA A 132 -5.84 -13.92 -17.59
C ALA A 132 -7.00 -14.41 -16.70
N PHE A 133 -6.76 -14.54 -15.39
CA PHE A 133 -7.78 -14.99 -14.46
C PHE A 133 -8.86 -13.92 -14.24
N LYS A 134 -8.50 -12.63 -14.20
CA LYS A 134 -9.48 -11.53 -14.18
C LYS A 134 -10.41 -11.58 -15.39
N THR A 135 -9.86 -11.76 -16.58
CA THR A 135 -10.64 -11.89 -17.82
C THR A 135 -11.54 -13.12 -17.79
N TYR A 136 -11.03 -14.26 -17.31
CA TYR A 136 -11.82 -15.47 -17.12
C TYR A 136 -13.01 -15.22 -16.18
N LEU A 137 -12.79 -14.64 -15.00
CA LEU A 137 -13.86 -14.35 -14.04
C LEU A 137 -14.86 -13.32 -14.58
N ASN A 138 -14.40 -12.31 -15.31
CA ASN A 138 -15.28 -11.33 -15.97
C ASN A 138 -16.15 -11.97 -17.05
N ASN A 139 -15.73 -13.09 -17.63
CA ASN A 139 -16.48 -13.82 -18.66
C ASN A 139 -17.23 -15.05 -18.11
N LEU A 140 -16.98 -15.47 -16.87
CA LEU A 140 -17.54 -16.70 -16.29
C LEU A 140 -19.08 -16.73 -16.32
N LEU A 141 -19.71 -15.56 -16.14
CA LEU A 141 -21.17 -15.40 -16.15
C LEU A 141 -21.64 -14.54 -17.34
N SER A 142 -20.88 -14.52 -18.44
CA SER A 142 -21.21 -13.73 -19.64
C SER A 142 -22.46 -14.22 -20.37
N GLY A 143 -22.89 -15.46 -20.12
CA GLY A 143 -24.12 -16.04 -20.66
C GLY A 143 -25.40 -15.43 -20.07
N ILE A 144 -25.33 -14.82 -18.88
CA ILE A 144 -26.47 -14.19 -18.22
C ILE A 144 -26.33 -12.68 -18.41
N LYS A 145 -26.96 -12.16 -19.46
CA LYS A 145 -27.06 -10.73 -19.72
C LYS A 145 -28.31 -10.18 -19.09
N PHE A 146 -28.18 -9.02 -18.47
CA PHE A 146 -29.33 -8.28 -17.98
C PHE A 146 -29.22 -6.83 -18.43
N SER A 147 -30.39 -6.22 -18.64
CA SER A 147 -30.53 -4.81 -18.93
C SER A 147 -31.70 -4.32 -18.11
N THR A 148 -31.40 -3.59 -17.05
CA THR A 148 -32.40 -2.97 -16.20
C THR A 148 -32.11 -1.47 -16.10
N THR A 149 -33.08 -0.70 -15.63
CA THR A 149 -32.90 0.73 -15.37
C THR A 149 -32.74 0.92 -13.87
N LEU A 150 -31.56 1.36 -13.44
CA LEU A 150 -31.31 1.69 -12.03
C LEU A 150 -31.26 3.21 -11.88
N LEU A 151 -32.12 3.74 -11.00
CA LEU A 151 -32.21 5.19 -10.71
C LEU A 151 -32.31 6.06 -11.98
N GLY A 152 -33.15 5.63 -12.95
CA GLY A 152 -33.42 6.38 -14.17
C GLY A 152 -32.33 6.30 -15.26
N SER A 153 -31.32 5.45 -15.09
CA SER A 153 -30.21 5.29 -16.02
C SER A 153 -29.97 3.82 -16.41
N PRO A 154 -29.37 3.54 -17.58
CA PRO A 154 -29.09 2.18 -18.01
C PRO A 154 -28.12 1.46 -17.06
N PHE A 155 -28.57 0.36 -16.48
CA PHE A 155 -27.74 -0.61 -15.76
C PHE A 155 -27.77 -1.93 -16.52
N ALA A 156 -26.76 -2.10 -17.38
CA ALA A 156 -26.73 -3.19 -18.34
C ALA A 156 -25.36 -3.85 -18.36
N GLY A 157 -25.33 -5.12 -18.76
CA GLY A 157 -24.09 -5.85 -18.93
C GLY A 157 -24.25 -7.34 -18.68
N THR A 158 -23.14 -7.96 -18.31
CA THR A 158 -23.09 -9.37 -17.90
C THR A 158 -23.20 -9.45 -16.38
N LEU A 159 -23.70 -10.56 -15.84
CA LEU A 159 -23.76 -10.75 -14.38
C LEU A 159 -22.39 -10.62 -13.69
N SER A 160 -21.31 -11.01 -14.39
CA SER A 160 -19.92 -10.91 -13.93
C SER A 160 -19.32 -9.50 -14.07
N LEU A 161 -19.84 -8.67 -14.97
CA LEU A 161 -19.37 -7.31 -15.20
C LEU A 161 -20.52 -6.38 -15.65
N PRO A 162 -21.44 -6.03 -14.74
CA PRO A 162 -22.47 -5.05 -15.07
C PRO A 162 -21.90 -3.64 -15.01
N VAL A 163 -22.35 -2.81 -15.94
CA VAL A 163 -21.92 -1.43 -16.09
C VAL A 163 -23.12 -0.53 -15.86
N TRP A 164 -22.94 0.41 -14.94
CA TRP A 164 -23.91 1.42 -14.63
C TRP A 164 -23.48 2.74 -15.25
N ASP A 165 -24.26 3.24 -16.21
CA ASP A 165 -24.06 4.57 -16.75
C ASP A 165 -24.61 5.59 -15.74
N MET A 166 -23.74 6.45 -15.20
CA MET A 166 -24.12 7.34 -14.10
C MET A 166 -25.25 8.30 -14.56
N PRO A 167 -26.39 8.35 -13.84
CA PRO A 167 -27.49 9.24 -14.18
C PRO A 167 -27.03 10.69 -14.30
N SER A 168 -27.48 11.37 -15.36
CA SER A 168 -27.27 12.82 -15.53
C SER A 168 -25.79 13.27 -15.54
N LEU A 169 -24.84 12.38 -15.83
CA LEU A 169 -23.41 12.72 -15.90
C LEU A 169 -22.70 12.08 -17.09
N ASN A 170 -23.11 10.88 -17.50
CA ASN A 170 -22.45 10.14 -18.57
C ASN A 170 -22.41 10.94 -19.89
N ASN A 171 -21.20 11.21 -20.40
CA ASN A 171 -20.92 12.00 -21.62
C ASN A 171 -21.36 13.48 -21.56
N LEU A 172 -21.61 14.05 -20.38
CA LEU A 172 -21.94 15.48 -20.25
C LEU A 172 -20.72 16.35 -19.92
N VAL A 173 -19.62 15.76 -19.44
CA VAL A 173 -18.41 16.49 -19.09
C VAL A 173 -17.48 16.52 -20.30
N GLN A 174 -17.17 17.73 -20.80
CA GLN A 174 -16.21 17.92 -21.89
C GLN A 174 -14.99 18.69 -21.36
N ARG A 175 -13.80 18.10 -21.50
CA ARG A 175 -12.55 18.79 -21.20
C ARG A 175 -12.08 19.58 -22.40
N MET A 176 -11.62 20.80 -22.15
CA MET A 176 -11.13 21.73 -23.17
C MET A 176 -9.61 21.90 -23.05
N PRO A 177 -8.94 22.42 -24.11
CA PRO A 177 -7.53 22.83 -24.02
C PRO A 177 -7.30 23.83 -22.87
N PRO A 178 -6.12 23.81 -22.20
CA PRO A 178 -4.92 23.03 -22.51
C PRO A 178 -4.90 21.60 -21.94
N VAL A 179 -5.95 21.19 -21.23
CA VAL A 179 -5.99 19.96 -20.41
C VAL A 179 -6.35 18.73 -21.24
N ALA A 180 -7.10 18.93 -22.33
CA ALA A 180 -7.42 17.90 -23.30
C ALA A 180 -7.32 18.45 -24.73
N PRO A 181 -7.11 17.58 -25.75
CA PRO A 181 -7.12 18.01 -27.15
C PRO A 181 -8.43 18.69 -27.55
N VAL A 182 -8.39 19.57 -28.56
CA VAL A 182 -9.56 20.33 -29.05
C VAL A 182 -10.74 19.43 -29.43
N ASN A 183 -10.48 18.20 -29.88
CA ASN A 183 -11.49 17.21 -30.29
C ASN A 183 -11.68 16.08 -29.27
N ALA A 184 -11.39 16.32 -27.98
CA ALA A 184 -11.57 15.33 -26.94
C ALA A 184 -13.05 14.94 -26.82
N LYS A 185 -13.33 13.63 -26.83
CA LYS A 185 -14.68 13.11 -26.60
C LYS A 185 -15.13 13.45 -25.17
N PRO A 186 -16.44 13.67 -24.95
CA PRO A 186 -16.96 13.80 -23.60
C PRO A 186 -16.56 12.62 -22.72
N GLU A 187 -16.28 12.88 -21.44
CA GLU A 187 -15.90 11.84 -20.50
C GLU A 187 -17.08 10.92 -20.20
N ALA A 188 -16.87 9.63 -20.41
CA ALA A 188 -17.81 8.60 -20.02
C ALA A 188 -17.80 8.43 -18.50
N ALA A 189 -18.95 8.61 -17.85
CA ALA A 189 -19.11 8.40 -16.42
C ALA A 189 -19.79 7.04 -16.20
N LYS A 190 -18.97 5.98 -16.22
CA LYS A 190 -19.43 4.59 -16.11
C LYS A 190 -18.88 3.94 -14.86
N PHE A 191 -19.74 3.28 -14.10
CA PHE A 191 -19.36 2.50 -12.92
C PHE A 191 -19.49 1.00 -13.24
N ALA A 192 -18.35 0.34 -13.42
CA ALA A 192 -18.29 -1.10 -13.68
C ALA A 192 -18.15 -1.87 -12.36
N ILE A 193 -19.03 -2.84 -12.13
CA ILE A 193 -19.02 -3.65 -10.90
C ILE A 193 -18.37 -5.00 -11.20
N ASN A 194 -17.07 -5.10 -10.99
CA ASN A 194 -16.31 -6.33 -11.25
C ASN A 194 -16.23 -7.24 -10.01
N TRP A 195 -17.37 -7.51 -9.37
CA TRP A 195 -17.43 -8.13 -8.04
C TRP A 195 -16.72 -9.48 -7.95
N LEU A 196 -16.69 -10.29 -9.02
CA LEU A 196 -16.01 -11.58 -9.00
C LEU A 196 -14.49 -11.45 -9.19
N SER A 197 -14.05 -10.57 -10.10
CA SER A 197 -12.62 -10.35 -10.40
C SER A 197 -11.94 -9.30 -9.51
N ALA A 198 -12.71 -8.65 -8.63
CA ALA A 198 -12.18 -7.73 -7.64
C ALA A 198 -11.16 -8.41 -6.72
N ALA A 199 -10.07 -7.73 -6.41
CA ALA A 199 -9.00 -8.28 -5.57
C ALA A 199 -9.52 -8.70 -4.17
N GLY A 200 -10.49 -7.97 -3.62
CA GLY A 200 -11.12 -8.29 -2.34
C GLY A 200 -11.82 -9.65 -2.32
N THR A 201 -12.33 -10.11 -3.46
CA THR A 201 -12.95 -11.44 -3.58
C THR A 201 -11.92 -12.55 -3.46
N GLY A 202 -10.71 -12.35 -3.99
CA GLY A 202 -9.58 -13.26 -3.76
C GLY A 202 -9.18 -13.35 -2.29
N VAL A 203 -9.14 -12.21 -1.59
CA VAL A 203 -8.86 -12.18 -0.13
C VAL A 203 -9.97 -12.87 0.66
N PHE A 204 -11.24 -12.68 0.28
CA PHE A 204 -12.38 -13.36 0.90
C PHE A 204 -12.31 -14.88 0.72
N VAL A 205 -12.00 -15.36 -0.49
CA VAL A 205 -11.77 -16.79 -0.75
C VAL A 205 -10.59 -17.32 0.07
N ALA A 206 -9.50 -16.56 0.17
CA ALA A 206 -8.36 -16.93 1.01
C ALA A 206 -8.75 -17.07 2.49
N ALA A 207 -9.59 -16.17 3.01
CA ALA A 207 -10.09 -16.24 4.37
C ALA A 207 -10.97 -17.48 4.58
N LEU A 208 -11.84 -17.80 3.61
CA LEU A 208 -12.65 -19.03 3.62
C LEU A 208 -11.78 -20.28 3.67
N LEU A 209 -10.82 -20.40 2.75
CA LEU A 209 -9.90 -21.53 2.68
C LEU A 209 -9.04 -21.64 3.94
N SER A 210 -8.54 -20.52 4.46
CA SER A 210 -7.74 -20.49 5.68
C SER A 210 -8.54 -20.97 6.89
N GLY A 211 -9.79 -20.54 7.03
CA GLY A 211 -10.65 -20.99 8.13
C GLY A 211 -11.01 -22.48 8.04
N LEU A 212 -11.14 -23.03 6.83
CA LEU A 212 -11.32 -24.47 6.61
C LEU A 212 -10.06 -25.27 6.99
N VAL A 213 -8.88 -24.81 6.57
CA VAL A 213 -7.60 -25.46 6.87
C VAL A 213 -7.29 -25.41 8.37
N LEU A 214 -7.59 -24.29 9.03
CA LEU A 214 -7.46 -24.13 10.48
C LEU A 214 -8.57 -24.83 11.29
N LYS A 215 -9.57 -25.40 10.61
CA LYS A 215 -10.71 -26.12 11.22
C LYS A 215 -11.45 -25.26 12.25
N LEU A 216 -11.75 -24.02 11.89
CA LEU A 216 -12.51 -23.11 12.76
C LEU A 216 -13.91 -23.65 13.03
N ASN A 217 -14.35 -23.55 14.29
CA ASN A 217 -15.70 -23.90 14.70
C ASN A 217 -16.72 -22.80 14.33
N ALA A 218 -18.02 -23.12 14.38
CA ALA A 218 -19.08 -22.18 13.97
C ALA A 218 -19.10 -20.87 14.78
N SER A 219 -18.73 -20.92 16.06
CA SER A 219 -18.62 -19.73 16.90
C SER A 219 -17.50 -18.81 16.42
N GLN A 220 -16.31 -19.37 16.17
CA GLN A 220 -15.14 -18.63 15.68
C GLN A 220 -15.42 -17.97 14.33
N TRP A 221 -16.13 -18.65 13.42
CA TRP A 221 -16.59 -18.06 12.17
C TRP A 221 -17.50 -16.85 12.38
N LYS A 222 -18.51 -16.99 13.25
CA LYS A 222 -19.44 -15.92 13.58
C LYS A 222 -18.72 -14.73 14.21
N ASP A 223 -17.84 -14.99 15.17
CA ASP A 223 -17.09 -13.97 15.88
C ASP A 223 -16.16 -13.21 14.92
N ALA A 224 -15.42 -13.93 14.07
CA ALA A 224 -14.56 -13.32 13.06
C ALA A 224 -15.35 -12.43 12.08
N PHE A 225 -16.51 -12.90 11.61
CA PHE A 225 -17.37 -12.13 10.71
C PHE A 225 -17.93 -10.87 11.39
N LEU A 226 -18.49 -10.99 12.60
CA LEU A 226 -19.07 -9.86 13.33
C LEU A 226 -18.03 -8.82 13.71
N GLN A 227 -16.85 -9.25 14.18
CA GLN A 227 -15.74 -8.34 14.48
C GLN A 227 -15.28 -7.59 13.24
N THR A 228 -15.13 -8.29 12.11
CA THR A 228 -14.72 -7.67 10.84
C THR A 228 -15.79 -6.70 10.35
N ALA A 229 -17.06 -7.10 10.35
CA ALA A 229 -18.18 -6.24 9.95
C ALA A 229 -18.27 -4.98 10.80
N HIS A 230 -18.06 -5.09 12.11
CA HIS A 230 -18.04 -3.93 13.02
C HIS A 230 -16.85 -3.00 12.77
N ARG A 231 -15.65 -3.56 12.59
CA ARG A 231 -14.43 -2.79 12.31
C ARG A 231 -14.51 -2.07 10.95
N MET A 232 -15.22 -2.64 9.97
CA MET A 232 -15.23 -2.12 8.60
C MET A 232 -16.32 -1.08 8.31
N LYS A 233 -17.31 -0.86 9.20
CA LYS A 233 -18.41 0.09 8.96
C LYS A 233 -17.91 1.49 8.63
N VAL A 234 -17.01 2.03 9.47
CA VAL A 234 -16.51 3.39 9.31
C VAL A 234 -15.56 3.50 8.11
N PRO A 235 -14.52 2.64 7.95
CA PRO A 235 -13.61 2.78 6.82
C PRO A 235 -14.29 2.61 5.45
N VAL A 236 -15.28 1.72 5.32
CA VAL A 236 -16.01 1.56 4.05
C VAL A 236 -16.76 2.83 3.66
N LEU A 237 -17.41 3.49 4.61
CA LEU A 237 -18.10 4.76 4.36
C LEU A 237 -17.12 5.87 3.98
N VAL A 238 -15.99 5.98 4.70
CA VAL A 238 -14.96 6.99 4.43
C VAL A 238 -14.33 6.78 3.06
N ILE A 239 -13.93 5.54 2.71
CA ILE A 239 -13.36 5.23 1.40
C ILE A 239 -14.36 5.56 0.29
N GLY A 240 -15.63 5.19 0.47
CA GLY A 240 -16.69 5.53 -0.50
C GLY A 240 -16.85 7.03 -0.71
N GLN A 241 -16.84 7.82 0.37
CA GLN A 241 -16.94 9.29 0.31
C GLN A 241 -15.72 9.93 -0.35
N VAL A 242 -14.50 9.49 -0.03
CA VAL A 242 -13.28 10.05 -0.63
C VAL A 242 -13.16 9.69 -2.11
N LEU A 243 -13.49 8.45 -2.50
CA LEU A 243 -13.58 8.08 -3.91
C LEU A 243 -14.64 8.92 -4.63
N GLY A 244 -15.80 9.13 -4.00
CA GLY A 244 -16.84 10.02 -4.50
C GLY A 244 -16.34 11.46 -4.71
N LEU A 245 -15.59 12.00 -3.75
CA LEU A 245 -14.95 13.32 -3.86
C LEU A 245 -13.91 13.36 -5.00
N GLY A 246 -13.11 12.31 -5.16
CA GLY A 246 -12.16 12.20 -6.26
C GLY A 246 -12.85 12.25 -7.63
N PHE A 247 -13.95 11.50 -7.80
CA PHE A 247 -14.75 11.59 -9.02
C PHE A 247 -15.42 12.96 -9.17
N LEU A 248 -15.95 13.54 -8.09
CA LEU A 248 -16.58 14.85 -8.12
C LEU A 248 -15.61 15.93 -8.58
N THR A 249 -14.43 16.01 -7.97
CA THR A 249 -13.39 16.98 -8.33
C THR A 249 -12.84 16.80 -9.76
N ARG A 250 -12.80 15.55 -10.25
CA ARG A 250 -12.44 15.22 -11.63
C ARG A 250 -13.50 15.69 -12.64
N TYR A 251 -14.77 15.41 -12.37
CA TYR A 251 -15.85 15.75 -13.29
C TYR A 251 -16.25 17.23 -13.22
N SER A 252 -16.05 17.90 -12.07
CA SER A 252 -16.21 19.35 -11.94
C SER A 252 -15.06 20.15 -12.56
N GLY A 253 -13.96 19.50 -12.96
CA GLY A 253 -12.76 20.14 -13.50
C GLY A 253 -11.91 20.86 -12.46
N THR A 254 -12.19 20.70 -11.16
CA THR A 254 -11.40 21.29 -10.07
C THR A 254 -9.97 20.76 -10.08
N ASP A 255 -9.78 19.47 -10.38
CA ASP A 255 -8.46 18.84 -10.54
C ASP A 255 -7.61 19.52 -11.64
N ALA A 256 -8.25 19.92 -12.73
CA ALA A 256 -7.63 20.59 -13.87
C ALA A 256 -7.23 22.02 -13.53
N VAL A 257 -8.09 22.79 -12.86
CA VAL A 257 -7.78 24.16 -12.42
C VAL A 257 -6.61 24.18 -11.44
N LEU A 258 -6.65 23.30 -10.42
CA LEU A 258 -5.57 23.17 -9.46
C LEU A 258 -4.28 22.69 -10.13
N GLY A 259 -4.36 21.73 -11.04
CA GLY A 259 -3.20 21.24 -11.79
C GLY A 259 -2.53 22.35 -12.60
N LEU A 260 -3.32 23.18 -13.28
CA LEU A 260 -2.83 24.37 -13.99
C LEU A 260 -2.24 25.41 -13.03
N ALA A 261 -2.81 25.62 -11.85
CA ALA A 261 -2.20 26.51 -10.86
C ALA A 261 -0.83 26.01 -10.38
N PHE A 262 -0.69 24.69 -10.19
CA PHE A 262 0.57 24.08 -9.75
C PHE A 262 1.67 24.05 -10.81
N THR A 263 1.38 24.32 -12.09
CA THR A 263 2.43 24.52 -13.09
C THR A 263 3.31 25.73 -12.76
N GLY A 264 2.82 26.67 -11.94
CA GLY A 264 3.62 27.78 -11.41
C GLY A 264 4.83 27.33 -10.57
N ALA A 265 4.84 26.10 -10.04
CA ALA A 265 6.00 25.54 -9.34
C ALA A 265 7.18 25.22 -10.27
N GLY A 266 6.93 25.10 -11.58
CA GLY A 266 7.94 24.90 -12.62
C GLY A 266 8.89 23.75 -12.31
N PHE A 267 10.19 24.04 -12.32
CA PHE A 267 11.26 23.07 -12.11
C PHE A 267 11.13 22.30 -10.78
N PHE A 268 10.63 22.92 -9.72
CA PHE A 268 10.52 22.28 -8.40
C PHE A 268 9.29 21.40 -8.23
N TYR A 269 8.45 21.28 -9.27
CA TYR A 269 7.21 20.52 -9.17
C TYR A 269 7.38 19.06 -8.74
N PRO A 270 8.35 18.25 -9.25
CA PRO A 270 8.54 16.88 -8.78
C PRO A 270 8.78 16.78 -7.26
N PHE A 271 9.45 17.75 -6.66
CA PHE A 271 9.64 17.81 -5.21
C PHE A 271 8.31 18.03 -4.48
N PHE A 272 7.51 18.99 -4.94
CA PHE A 272 6.21 19.28 -4.34
C PHE A 272 5.15 18.22 -4.66
N ALA A 273 5.29 17.47 -5.75
CA ALA A 273 4.43 16.34 -6.09
C ALA A 273 4.44 15.28 -4.97
N ALA A 274 5.59 15.05 -4.33
CA ALA A 274 5.70 14.16 -3.18
C ALA A 274 4.91 14.68 -1.97
N TYR A 275 4.95 15.99 -1.72
CA TYR A 275 4.20 16.64 -0.63
C TYR A 275 2.69 16.68 -0.89
N LEU A 276 2.25 16.82 -2.15
CA LEU A 276 0.85 16.69 -2.51
C LEU A 276 0.32 15.28 -2.23
N GLY A 277 1.10 14.26 -2.59
CA GLY A 277 0.80 12.86 -2.24
C GLY A 277 0.74 12.63 -0.74
N TRP A 278 1.75 13.12 -0.01
CA TRP A 278 1.83 13.10 1.45
C TRP A 278 0.60 13.73 2.11
N LEU A 279 0.18 14.93 1.65
CA LEU A 279 -0.99 15.62 2.18
C LEU A 279 -2.27 14.83 1.91
N GLY A 280 -2.40 14.27 0.70
CA GLY A 280 -3.56 13.45 0.35
C GLY A 280 -3.71 12.22 1.22
N VAL A 281 -2.62 11.50 1.50
CA VAL A 281 -2.68 10.31 2.37
C VAL A 281 -2.82 10.70 3.83
N PHE A 282 -2.22 11.78 4.29
CA PHE A 282 -2.44 12.30 5.64
C PHE A 282 -3.93 12.59 5.90
N LEU A 283 -4.63 13.20 4.94
CA LEU A 283 -6.05 13.55 5.07
C LEU A 283 -6.99 12.34 4.89
N THR A 284 -6.62 11.39 4.02
CA THR A 284 -7.52 10.30 3.62
C THR A 284 -7.21 8.95 4.26
N GLY A 285 -6.01 8.79 4.82
CA GLY A 285 -5.48 7.53 5.36
C GLY A 285 -5.19 6.44 4.33
N SER A 286 -5.30 6.73 3.03
CA SER A 286 -5.19 5.70 1.98
C SER A 286 -4.54 6.22 0.70
N ASP A 287 -3.51 5.51 0.23
CA ASP A 287 -2.84 5.79 -1.04
C ASP A 287 -3.81 5.69 -2.22
N THR A 288 -4.73 4.72 -2.20
CA THR A 288 -5.77 4.58 -3.24
C THR A 288 -6.68 5.80 -3.28
N ALA A 289 -7.07 6.30 -2.11
CA ALA A 289 -7.97 7.44 -1.98
C ALA A 289 -7.25 8.75 -2.39
N SER A 290 -5.99 8.93 -1.97
CA SER A 290 -5.13 10.04 -2.41
C SER A 290 -4.88 10.02 -3.91
N ASN A 291 -4.63 8.85 -4.51
CA ASN A 291 -4.45 8.71 -5.95
C ASN A 291 -5.73 9.03 -6.73
N ALA A 292 -6.91 8.67 -6.19
CA ALA A 292 -8.18 9.06 -6.77
C ALA A 292 -8.43 10.58 -6.69
N LEU A 293 -7.97 11.23 -5.62
CA LEU A 293 -8.17 12.67 -5.39
C LEU A 293 -7.18 13.54 -6.20
N PHE A 294 -5.91 13.18 -6.23
CA PHE A 294 -4.84 14.01 -6.79
C PHE A 294 -4.14 13.41 -8.01
N GLY A 295 -4.36 12.14 -8.36
CA GLY A 295 -3.66 11.50 -9.48
C GLY A 295 -3.93 12.17 -10.83
N SER A 296 -5.17 12.61 -11.07
CA SER A 296 -5.53 13.35 -12.29
C SER A 296 -4.84 14.72 -12.35
N LEU A 297 -4.87 15.48 -11.24
CA LEU A 297 -4.17 16.75 -11.09
C LEU A 297 -2.66 16.60 -11.38
N GLN A 298 -2.03 15.59 -10.77
CA GLN A 298 -0.61 15.29 -10.94
C GLN A 298 -0.26 14.99 -12.39
N ARG A 299 -1.08 14.16 -13.06
CA ARG A 299 -0.94 13.86 -14.49
C ARG A 299 -1.03 15.12 -15.35
N ILE A 300 -2.04 15.96 -15.12
CA ILE A 300 -2.28 17.18 -15.90
C ILE A 300 -1.09 18.13 -15.74
N THR A 301 -0.65 18.37 -14.51
CA THR A 301 0.47 19.27 -14.21
C THR A 301 1.76 18.77 -14.86
N ALA A 302 2.02 17.45 -14.81
CA ALA A 302 3.16 16.85 -15.49
C ALA A 302 3.14 17.10 -17.00
N GLN A 303 1.98 16.95 -17.65
CA GLN A 303 1.83 17.21 -19.08
C GLN A 303 2.08 18.68 -19.43
N GLN A 304 1.61 19.62 -18.63
CA GLN A 304 1.85 21.05 -18.86
C GLN A 304 3.31 21.46 -18.65
N LEU A 305 4.02 20.78 -17.74
CA LEU A 305 5.44 21.01 -17.47
C LEU A 305 6.37 20.17 -18.36
N ASN A 306 5.83 19.40 -19.31
CA ASN A 306 6.58 18.43 -20.13
C ASN A 306 7.40 17.43 -19.29
N LEU A 307 6.90 17.05 -18.12
CA LEU A 307 7.46 16.02 -17.25
C LEU A 307 6.81 14.67 -17.56
N ASN A 308 7.50 13.57 -17.21
CA ASN A 308 6.94 12.24 -17.35
C ASN A 308 5.71 12.06 -16.43
N PRO A 309 4.49 11.86 -16.96
CA PRO A 309 3.29 11.75 -16.12
C PRO A 309 3.32 10.54 -15.19
N ILE A 310 3.97 9.44 -15.61
CA ILE A 310 4.12 8.23 -14.81
C ILE A 310 4.99 8.52 -13.59
N LEU A 311 6.07 9.28 -13.75
CA LEU A 311 6.94 9.69 -12.65
C LEU A 311 6.17 10.46 -11.59
N ILE A 312 5.46 11.51 -12.02
CA ILE A 312 4.78 12.42 -11.11
C ILE A 312 3.62 11.70 -10.40
N VAL A 313 2.85 10.90 -11.12
CA VAL A 313 1.76 10.11 -10.53
C VAL A 313 2.31 9.02 -9.59
N ALA A 314 3.44 8.38 -9.92
CA ALA A 314 4.10 7.47 -9.00
C ALA A 314 4.62 8.18 -7.75
N THR A 315 5.17 9.39 -7.92
CA THR A 315 5.67 10.24 -6.84
C THR A 315 4.54 10.63 -5.87
N ASN A 316 3.32 10.85 -6.39
CA ASN A 316 2.13 11.03 -5.55
C ASN A 316 1.90 9.83 -4.63
N SER A 317 1.99 8.62 -5.16
CA SER A 317 1.79 7.41 -4.35
C SER A 317 2.94 7.17 -3.38
N THR A 318 4.20 7.35 -3.78
CA THR A 318 5.37 7.13 -2.91
C THR A 318 5.49 8.19 -1.82
N GLY A 319 5.15 9.45 -2.12
CA GLY A 319 5.05 10.53 -1.14
C GLY A 319 3.89 10.30 -0.17
N GLY A 320 2.79 9.73 -0.67
CA GLY A 320 1.64 9.30 0.11
C GLY A 320 1.99 8.33 1.25
N VAL A 321 2.86 7.35 0.98
CA VAL A 321 3.32 6.40 2.02
C VAL A 321 3.94 7.13 3.21
N MET A 322 4.64 8.25 2.98
CA MET A 322 5.20 9.05 4.09
C MET A 322 4.10 9.74 4.90
N GLY A 323 3.03 10.19 4.25
CA GLY A 323 1.85 10.78 4.91
C GLY A 323 1.10 9.78 5.78
N LYS A 324 1.14 8.49 5.43
CA LYS A 324 0.51 7.41 6.19
C LYS A 324 1.05 7.27 7.62
N MET A 325 2.29 7.69 7.86
CA MET A 325 2.87 7.68 9.22
C MET A 325 2.13 8.59 10.21
N ILE A 326 1.52 9.67 9.71
CA ILE A 326 0.80 10.67 10.52
C ILE A 326 -0.71 10.61 10.33
N ASP A 327 -1.20 9.69 9.52
CA ASP A 327 -2.63 9.46 9.35
C ASP A 327 -3.24 8.92 10.66
N ALA A 328 -4.32 9.57 11.09
CA ALA A 328 -5.01 9.23 12.33
C ALA A 328 -5.57 7.80 12.31
N GLN A 329 -6.01 7.29 11.14
CA GLN A 329 -6.55 5.92 11.05
C GLN A 329 -5.46 4.89 11.28
N SER A 330 -4.31 5.07 10.64
CA SER A 330 -3.14 4.19 10.76
C SER A 330 -2.58 4.17 12.17
N ILE A 331 -2.47 5.34 12.82
CA ILE A 331 -2.04 5.44 14.23
C ILE A 331 -3.08 4.76 15.13
N MET A 332 -4.38 4.99 14.92
CA MET A 332 -5.43 4.36 15.72
C MET A 332 -5.39 2.83 15.63
N VAL A 333 -5.21 2.29 14.43
CA VAL A 333 -5.09 0.83 14.21
C VAL A 333 -3.85 0.29 14.90
N ALA A 334 -2.70 0.99 14.81
CA ALA A 334 -1.49 0.61 15.53
C ALA A 334 -1.70 0.62 17.05
N CYS A 335 -2.30 1.67 17.60
CA CYS A 335 -2.60 1.74 19.03
C CYS A 335 -3.59 0.65 19.45
N ALA A 336 -4.58 0.31 18.63
CA ALA A 336 -5.53 -0.76 18.92
C ALA A 336 -4.91 -2.16 18.91
N ALA A 337 -3.80 -2.34 18.19
CA ALA A 337 -3.05 -3.59 18.16
C ALA A 337 -2.02 -3.68 19.30
N CYS A 338 -1.50 -2.55 19.77
CA CYS A 338 -0.44 -2.50 20.79
C CYS A 338 -0.96 -2.27 22.22
N TYR A 339 -2.15 -1.69 22.39
CA TYR A 339 -2.73 -1.36 23.70
C TYR A 339 -4.08 -2.05 23.88
N ASP A 340 -4.14 -2.95 24.85
CA ASP A 340 -5.37 -3.63 25.27
C ASP A 340 -6.31 -2.68 26.02
N ASP A 341 -5.75 -1.82 26.88
CA ASP A 341 -6.50 -0.83 27.66
C ASP A 341 -7.00 0.33 26.74
N PRO A 342 -8.32 0.59 26.68
CA PRO A 342 -8.89 1.71 25.95
C PRO A 342 -8.34 3.08 26.38
N ASP A 343 -8.06 3.27 27.67
CA ASP A 343 -7.56 4.54 28.20
C ASP A 343 -6.12 4.78 27.74
N GLU A 344 -5.22 3.81 27.89
CA GLU A 344 -3.85 3.91 27.40
C GLU A 344 -3.79 4.15 25.88
N ARG A 345 -4.64 3.46 25.12
CA ARG A 345 -4.75 3.63 23.67
C ARG A 345 -5.06 5.07 23.27
N SER A 346 -6.01 5.70 23.96
CA SER A 346 -6.43 7.07 23.67
C SER A 346 -5.31 8.09 23.99
N HIS A 347 -4.57 7.85 25.08
CA HIS A 347 -3.46 8.71 25.50
C HIS A 347 -2.22 8.55 24.63
N ALA A 348 -1.99 7.38 24.02
CA ALA A 348 -0.84 7.11 23.16
C ALA A 348 -0.87 7.83 21.81
N LEU A 349 -2.05 8.20 21.30
CA LEU A 349 -2.22 8.84 19.98
C LEU A 349 -1.41 10.14 19.84
N GLY A 350 -1.54 11.05 20.81
CA GLY A 350 -0.88 12.36 20.76
C GLY A 350 0.65 12.29 20.77
N PRO A 351 1.27 11.55 21.72
CA PRO A 351 2.71 11.34 21.76
C PRO A 351 3.26 10.68 20.49
N ILE A 352 2.58 9.65 19.96
CA ILE A 352 2.99 8.98 18.72
C ILE A 352 2.97 9.97 17.56
N PHE A 353 1.85 10.67 17.36
CA PHE A 353 1.70 11.66 16.29
C PHE A 353 2.81 12.73 16.33
N ARG A 354 3.05 13.34 17.50
CA ARG A 354 4.10 14.38 17.67
C ARG A 354 5.49 13.86 17.34
N THR A 355 5.78 12.61 17.67
CA THR A 355 7.09 12.00 17.42
C THR A 355 7.30 11.71 15.93
N VAL A 356 6.31 11.12 15.27
CA VAL A 356 6.42 10.71 13.86
C VAL A 356 6.20 11.86 12.87
N PHE A 357 5.63 12.99 13.32
CA PHE A 357 5.36 14.16 12.47
C PHE A 357 6.58 14.64 11.68
N TRP A 358 7.70 14.88 12.36
CA TRP A 358 8.92 15.34 11.71
C TRP A 358 9.56 14.28 10.81
N HIS A 359 9.44 13.01 11.20
CA HIS A 359 9.89 11.88 10.40
C HIS A 359 9.12 11.78 9.08
N SER A 360 7.82 12.05 9.13
CA SER A 360 6.93 12.05 7.98
C SER A 360 7.24 13.18 7.00
N ILE A 361 7.44 14.41 7.50
CA ILE A 361 7.84 15.55 6.66
C ILE A 361 9.22 15.34 6.04
N ALA A 362 10.20 14.86 6.82
CA ALA A 362 11.53 14.58 6.31
C ALA A 362 11.52 13.45 5.28
N GLY A 363 10.73 12.41 5.50
CA GLY A 363 10.51 11.33 4.55
C GLY A 363 9.94 11.84 3.22
N ALA A 364 8.93 12.72 3.26
CA ALA A 364 8.38 13.35 2.07
C ALA A 364 9.43 14.19 1.31
N ALA A 365 10.30 14.92 2.01
CA ALA A 365 11.41 15.65 1.41
C ALA A 365 12.39 14.72 0.67
N VAL A 366 12.75 13.59 1.29
CA VAL A 366 13.64 12.59 0.68
C VAL A 366 13.02 12.02 -0.60
N ILE A 367 11.73 11.67 -0.58
CA ILE A 367 11.01 11.23 -1.77
C ILE A 367 10.96 12.33 -2.83
N GLY A 368 10.73 13.59 -2.44
CA GLY A 368 10.76 14.73 -3.36
C GLY A 368 12.12 14.93 -4.02
N ILE A 369 13.23 14.77 -3.29
CA ILE A 369 14.59 14.83 -3.84
C ILE A 369 14.82 13.68 -4.82
N ILE A 370 14.39 12.46 -4.48
CA ILE A 370 14.48 11.31 -5.39
C ILE A 370 13.69 11.56 -6.67
N ALA A 371 12.47 12.12 -6.56
CA ALA A 371 11.64 12.46 -7.72
C ALA A 371 12.30 13.52 -8.62
N MET A 372 12.96 14.54 -8.04
CA MET A 372 13.73 15.53 -8.80
C MET A 372 14.91 14.88 -9.54
N LEU A 373 15.64 13.98 -8.88
CA LEU A 373 16.74 13.24 -9.51
C LEU A 373 16.24 12.36 -10.65
N GLN A 374 15.10 11.68 -10.47
CA GLN A 374 14.49 10.86 -11.52
C GLN A 374 13.93 11.70 -12.68
N ALA A 375 13.46 12.93 -12.41
CA ALA A 375 12.93 13.83 -13.43
C ALA A 375 14.03 14.43 -14.32
N TYR A 376 15.18 14.78 -13.76
CA TYR A 376 16.18 15.60 -14.44
C TYR A 376 17.55 14.96 -14.63
N VAL A 377 17.92 13.98 -13.80
CA VAL A 377 19.27 13.35 -13.84
C VAL A 377 19.18 11.93 -14.39
N PHE A 378 18.23 11.13 -13.91
CA PHE A 378 18.11 9.70 -14.21
C PHE A 378 16.81 9.37 -14.95
N THR A 379 16.61 9.99 -16.11
CA THR A 379 15.36 9.94 -16.89
C THR A 379 14.98 8.55 -17.43
N GLY A 380 15.89 7.57 -17.38
CA GLY A 380 15.67 6.20 -17.84
C GLY A 380 15.35 5.17 -16.75
N ILE A 381 15.29 5.56 -15.48
CA ILE A 381 15.06 4.60 -14.36
C ILE A 381 13.62 4.10 -14.31
N ILE A 382 12.65 4.87 -14.83
CA ILE A 382 11.24 4.51 -14.74
C ILE A 382 10.94 3.45 -15.79
N PRO A 383 10.40 2.28 -15.39
CA PRO A 383 10.05 1.24 -16.35
C PRO A 383 8.98 1.78 -17.28
N LEU A 384 9.18 1.55 -18.58
CA LEU A 384 8.17 1.86 -19.57
C LEU A 384 6.93 0.98 -19.31
N PRO A 385 5.72 1.55 -19.38
CA PRO A 385 4.51 0.75 -19.25
C PRO A 385 4.52 -0.30 -20.35
N PRO A 386 4.11 -1.54 -20.05
CA PRO A 386 4.19 -2.59 -21.04
C PRO A 386 3.21 -2.33 -22.20
N ILE A 387 3.64 -2.69 -23.41
CA ILE A 387 3.07 -2.23 -24.69
C ILE A 387 1.56 -2.55 -24.78
N GLY A 388 0.74 -1.52 -25.06
CA GLY A 388 -0.69 -1.67 -25.36
C GLY A 388 -1.68 -0.92 -24.46
N LYS A 389 -1.23 0.01 -23.60
CA LYS A 389 -2.09 0.87 -22.77
C LYS A 389 -1.64 2.32 -22.77
#